data_AF-A0A8A1M8R2-F1
#
_entry.id   AF-A0A8A1M8R2-F1
#
_cell.length_a   1.000
_cell.length_b   1.000
_cell.length_c   1.000
_cell.angle_alpha   90.00
_cell.angle_beta   90.00
_cell.angle_gamma   90.00
#
_symmetry.space_group_name_H-M   'P 1'
#
loop_
_entity.id
_entity.type
_entity.pdbx_description
1 polymer ?
#
loop_
_entity_poly.entity_id
_entity_poly.type
_entity_poly.pdbx_seq_one_letter_code
_entity_poly.pdbx_strand_id
1 'polypeptide(L)'
;MSFEVYRVAYAGLPRDHHAIFVVTDDDQSGHLFQVTGNIQNGMTFEDKPGKKPEESASFQSKVFVGKVSAANFSRVKAICEAIPVPKKQFEGPRRLYPEEPIKRCQEWTTEALEALVNEHVIESESSKNRGQAIYPWSAGRGVRWEAEADGARGPESNMLSKQRSNKGIQSKREDNQDRQSTEQIRTEFDIGMLHRQRF
;
A
#
# COMPACT_ATOMS: atom_id res chain seq x y z
N MET A 1 23.72 11.59 -12.29
CA MET A 1 23.30 11.79 -10.88
C MET A 1 22.10 10.88 -10.61
N SER A 2 22.03 10.32 -9.41
CA SER A 2 20.94 9.43 -9.00
C SER A 2 20.56 9.71 -7.55
N PHE A 3 19.28 9.56 -7.24
CA PHE A 3 18.71 9.78 -5.93
C PHE A 3 18.40 8.44 -5.27
N GLU A 4 18.64 8.34 -3.97
CA GLU A 4 18.31 7.14 -3.21
C GLU A 4 16.83 7.12 -2.87
N VAL A 5 16.21 5.96 -3.02
CA VAL A 5 14.79 5.74 -2.74
C VAL A 5 14.64 4.82 -1.55
N TYR A 6 13.82 5.23 -0.60
CA TYR A 6 13.54 4.53 0.64
C TYR A 6 12.03 4.31 0.81
N ARG A 7 11.67 3.14 1.35
CA ARG A 7 10.38 2.97 2.01
C ARG A 7 10.55 3.41 3.46
N VAL A 8 9.77 4.39 3.90
CA VAL A 8 9.82 4.94 5.26
C VAL A 8 8.57 4.52 6.02
N ALA A 9 8.73 4.21 7.31
CA ALA A 9 7.64 3.96 8.24
C ALA A 9 7.63 5.03 9.34
N TYR A 10 6.45 5.61 9.57
CA TYR A 10 6.15 6.53 10.65
C TYR A 10 5.10 5.91 11.58
N ALA A 11 5.19 6.19 12.87
CA ALA A 11 4.25 5.73 13.88
C ALA A 11 2.82 6.09 13.48
N GLY A 12 1.95 5.08 13.45
CA GLY A 12 0.55 5.22 13.11
C GLY A 12 -0.30 4.21 13.86
N LEU A 13 -1.59 4.51 14.03
CA LEU A 13 -2.54 3.59 14.65
C LEU A 13 -3.61 3.18 13.64
N PRO A 14 -4.01 1.88 13.61
CA PRO A 14 -3.47 0.76 14.39
C PRO A 14 -2.18 0.17 13.83
N ARG A 15 -1.66 0.72 12.73
CA ARG A 15 -0.43 0.30 12.05
C ARG A 15 0.34 1.52 11.60
N ASP A 16 1.65 1.36 11.44
CA ASP A 16 2.53 2.40 10.91
C ASP A 16 2.08 2.90 9.54
N HIS A 17 2.29 4.19 9.35
CA HIS A 17 2.11 4.88 8.08
C HIS A 17 3.34 4.68 7.20
N HIS A 18 3.16 4.15 6.00
CA HIS A 18 4.26 3.98 5.04
C HIS A 18 4.23 5.06 3.97
N ALA A 19 5.43 5.46 3.54
CA ALA A 19 5.64 6.42 2.48
C ALA A 19 6.87 6.05 1.64
N ILE A 20 6.98 6.63 0.45
CA ILE A 20 8.17 6.57 -0.40
C ILE A 20 8.92 7.89 -0.22
N PHE A 21 10.18 7.81 0.15
CA PHE A 21 11.06 8.97 0.30
C PHE A 21 12.21 8.90 -0.71
N VAL A 22 12.44 9.98 -1.42
CA VAL A 22 13.53 10.12 -2.38
C VAL A 22 14.47 11.21 -1.90
N VAL A 23 15.75 10.88 -1.69
CA VAL A 23 16.77 11.83 -1.24
C VAL A 23 17.26 12.64 -2.44
N THR A 24 16.81 13.89 -2.56
CA THR A 24 17.13 14.76 -3.72
C THR A 24 18.20 15.80 -3.44
N ASP A 25 18.46 16.10 -2.17
CA ASP A 25 19.30 17.21 -1.74
C ASP A 25 20.53 16.73 -0.96
N ASP A 26 21.62 17.51 -1.00
CA ASP A 26 22.91 17.17 -0.38
C ASP A 26 22.81 17.09 1.16
N ASP A 27 21.85 17.81 1.74
CA ASP A 27 21.56 17.76 3.17
C ASP A 27 20.76 16.50 3.57
N GLN A 28 20.53 15.55 2.66
CA GLN A 28 19.71 14.35 2.79
C GLN A 28 18.21 14.59 2.97
N SER A 29 17.72 15.82 2.77
CA SER A 29 16.31 16.07 2.55
C SER A 29 15.90 15.62 1.13
N GLY A 30 14.59 15.66 0.85
CA GLY A 30 14.14 15.45 -0.50
C GLY A 30 12.62 15.44 -0.67
N HIS A 31 12.10 14.42 -1.35
CA HIS A 31 10.68 14.34 -1.72
C HIS A 31 9.99 13.14 -1.06
N LEU A 32 8.78 13.39 -0.54
CA LEU A 32 7.93 12.39 0.11
C LEU A 32 6.66 12.18 -0.72
N PHE A 33 6.42 10.93 -1.10
CA PHE A 33 5.20 10.47 -1.75
C PHE A 33 4.43 9.55 -0.81
N GLN A 34 3.18 9.89 -0.53
CA GLN A 34 2.36 9.17 0.43
C GLN A 34 0.87 9.23 0.10
N VAL A 35 0.09 8.37 0.75
CA VAL A 35 -1.36 8.55 0.83
C VAL A 35 -1.76 8.77 2.28
N THR A 36 -2.51 9.83 2.53
CA THR A 36 -2.95 10.21 3.87
C THR A 36 -4.46 10.06 4.00
N GLY A 37 -4.95 9.84 5.22
CA GLY A 37 -6.36 9.56 5.49
C GLY A 37 -6.56 8.20 6.15
N ASN A 38 -7.77 7.65 6.07
CA ASN A 38 -8.10 6.39 6.74
C ASN A 38 -9.16 5.60 5.98
N ILE A 39 -9.35 4.33 6.34
CA ILE A 39 -10.30 3.45 5.65
C ILE A 39 -11.79 3.81 5.85
N GLN A 40 -12.10 4.68 6.82
CA GLN A 40 -13.46 5.16 7.11
C GLN A 40 -13.84 6.38 6.25
N ASN A 41 -12.88 7.21 5.88
CA ASN A 41 -13.11 8.44 5.10
C ASN A 41 -12.53 8.37 3.69
N GLY A 42 -11.70 7.38 3.41
CA GLY A 42 -10.85 7.33 2.22
C GLY A 42 -9.49 7.99 2.46
N MET A 43 -8.63 7.84 1.47
CA MET A 43 -7.28 8.38 1.46
C MET A 43 -7.03 9.22 0.22
N THR A 44 -6.08 10.14 0.34
CA THR A 44 -5.69 11.08 -0.71
C THR A 44 -4.19 11.01 -0.92
N PHE A 45 -3.76 11.04 -2.18
CA PHE A 45 -2.35 11.12 -2.53
C PHE A 45 -1.76 12.50 -2.19
N GLU A 46 -0.54 12.51 -1.69
CA GLU A 46 0.23 13.71 -1.39
C GLU A 46 1.67 13.53 -1.89
N ASP A 47 2.15 14.53 -2.60
CA ASP A 47 3.53 14.73 -3.04
C ASP A 47 4.01 16.05 -2.43
N LYS A 48 5.13 16.01 -1.70
CA LYS A 48 5.70 17.22 -1.09
C LYS A 48 7.21 17.12 -0.86
N PRO A 49 7.90 18.27 -0.73
CA PRO A 49 9.21 18.31 -0.11
C PRO A 49 9.14 17.78 1.33
N GLY A 50 10.14 17.03 1.74
CA GLY A 50 10.27 16.41 3.05
C GLY A 50 11.69 16.57 3.60
N LYS A 51 11.79 16.83 4.90
CA LYS A 51 13.06 16.74 5.63
C LYS A 51 13.52 15.29 5.73
N LYS A 52 14.71 15.07 6.28
CA LYS A 52 15.16 13.72 6.66
C LYS A 52 14.09 13.01 7.49
N PRO A 53 13.71 11.77 7.12
CA PRO A 53 12.74 11.00 7.89
C PRO A 53 13.05 10.94 9.39
N GLU A 54 14.33 10.80 9.74
CA GLU A 54 14.85 10.67 11.10
C GLU A 54 14.62 11.90 11.97
N GLU A 55 14.37 13.07 11.37
CA GLU A 55 14.05 14.29 12.11
C GLU A 55 12.59 14.35 12.56
N SER A 56 11.74 13.44 12.07
CA SER A 56 10.36 13.33 12.53
C SER A 56 10.27 12.60 13.86
N ALA A 57 9.55 13.17 14.83
CA ALA A 57 9.26 12.51 16.10
C ALA A 57 8.46 11.20 15.94
N SER A 58 7.76 11.02 14.82
CA SER A 58 7.04 9.79 14.50
C SER A 58 7.88 8.77 13.73
N PHE A 59 9.14 9.06 13.38
CA PHE A 59 9.96 8.11 12.62
C PHE A 59 10.11 6.77 13.33
N GLN A 60 9.93 5.67 12.58
CA GLN A 60 10.14 4.31 13.09
C GLN A 60 11.28 3.60 12.37
N SER A 61 11.28 3.63 11.03
CA SER A 61 12.33 3.00 10.23
C SER A 61 12.35 3.52 8.79
N LYS A 62 13.45 3.24 8.09
CA LYS A 62 13.51 3.33 6.63
C LYS A 62 14.24 2.12 6.05
N VAL A 63 13.84 1.69 4.87
CA VAL A 63 14.42 0.57 4.13
C VAL A 63 14.81 1.06 2.76
N PHE A 64 16.08 0.91 2.39
CA PHE A 64 16.57 1.23 1.06
C PHE A 64 15.93 0.32 0.02
N VAL A 65 15.43 0.91 -1.07
CA VAL A 65 14.76 0.18 -2.17
C VAL A 65 15.64 0.15 -3.43
N GLY A 66 16.32 1.26 -3.72
CA GLY A 66 17.14 1.39 -4.92
C GLY A 66 17.48 2.85 -5.22
N LYS A 67 17.87 3.11 -6.46
CA LYS A 67 18.20 4.46 -6.93
C LYS A 67 17.37 4.84 -8.14
N VAL A 68 17.01 6.11 -8.25
CA VAL A 68 16.37 6.69 -9.44
C VAL A 68 17.31 7.70 -10.09
N SER A 69 17.49 7.63 -11.41
CA SER A 69 18.31 8.62 -12.11
C SER A 69 17.64 9.99 -12.10
N ALA A 70 18.42 11.07 -12.14
CA ALA A 70 17.86 12.43 -12.22
C ALA A 70 16.92 12.62 -13.43
N ALA A 71 17.18 11.91 -14.54
CA ALA A 71 16.33 11.93 -15.74
C ALA A 71 14.98 11.22 -15.53
N ASN A 72 14.93 10.20 -14.67
CA ASN A 72 13.71 9.45 -14.37
C ASN A 72 12.95 9.99 -13.16
N PHE A 73 13.52 10.91 -12.37
CA PHE A 73 12.89 11.41 -11.15
C PHE A 73 11.51 12.04 -11.40
N SER A 74 11.35 12.78 -12.51
CA SER A 74 10.06 13.37 -12.91
C SER A 74 8.96 12.34 -13.17
N ARG A 75 9.32 11.10 -13.51
CA ARG A 75 8.36 9.99 -13.74
C ARG A 75 7.81 9.41 -12.43
N VAL A 76 8.52 9.59 -11.31
CA VAL A 76 8.13 8.99 -10.01
C VAL A 76 6.73 9.44 -9.62
N LYS A 77 6.47 10.75 -9.68
CA LYS A 77 5.16 11.33 -9.34
C LYS A 77 4.04 10.74 -10.18
N ALA A 78 4.21 10.74 -11.51
CA ALA A 78 3.20 10.24 -12.43
C ALA A 78 2.86 8.76 -12.19
N ILE A 79 3.86 7.93 -11.89
CA ILE A 79 3.66 6.51 -11.58
C ILE A 79 2.91 6.35 -10.25
N CYS A 80 3.31 7.10 -9.22
CA CYS A 80 2.63 7.06 -7.92
C CYS A 80 1.16 7.52 -8.02
N GLU A 81 0.86 8.56 -8.81
CA GLU A 81 -0.49 9.06 -9.06
C GLU A 81 -1.37 8.07 -9.84
N ALA A 82 -0.76 7.25 -10.70
CA ALA A 82 -1.48 6.23 -11.45
C ALA A 82 -1.97 5.05 -10.57
N ILE A 83 -1.37 4.86 -9.38
CA ILE A 83 -1.81 3.81 -8.45
C ILE A 83 -3.08 4.26 -7.71
N PRO A 84 -4.20 3.51 -7.81
CA PRO A 84 -5.44 3.89 -7.17
C PRO A 84 -5.28 4.05 -5.66
N VAL A 85 -5.58 5.26 -5.17
CA VAL A 85 -5.59 5.57 -3.74
C VAL A 85 -6.69 4.78 -3.03
N PRO A 86 -6.49 4.34 -1.77
CA PRO A 86 -7.51 3.62 -1.03
C PRO A 86 -8.79 4.45 -0.84
N LYS A 87 -9.90 4.01 -1.46
CA LYS A 87 -11.23 4.58 -1.27
C LYS A 87 -11.75 4.36 0.16
N LYS A 88 -12.81 5.08 0.53
CA LYS A 88 -13.61 4.78 1.73
C LYS A 88 -14.08 3.33 1.65
N GLN A 89 -13.77 2.52 2.65
CA GLN A 89 -14.03 1.07 2.65
C GLN A 89 -15.04 0.63 3.71
N PHE A 90 -15.35 1.51 4.67
CA PHE A 90 -16.30 1.25 5.75
C PHE A 90 -17.29 2.40 5.89
N GLU A 91 -18.50 2.07 6.33
CA GLU A 91 -19.50 3.01 6.84
C GLU A 91 -19.82 2.58 8.28
N GLY A 92 -19.16 3.21 9.25
CA GLY A 92 -19.17 2.74 10.63
C GLY A 92 -18.60 1.31 10.72
N PRO A 93 -19.34 0.33 11.29
CA PRO A 93 -18.89 -1.06 11.35
C PRO A 93 -19.08 -1.83 10.03
N ARG A 94 -19.83 -1.29 9.07
CA ARG A 94 -20.20 -2.01 7.83
C ARG A 94 -19.11 -1.86 6.77
N ARG A 95 -18.61 -2.98 6.25
CA ARG A 95 -17.72 -2.99 5.08
C ARG A 95 -18.51 -2.66 3.80
N LEU A 96 -18.03 -1.68 3.03
CA LEU A 96 -18.65 -1.25 1.78
C LEU A 96 -18.36 -2.20 0.62
N TYR A 97 -17.17 -2.80 0.61
CA TYR A 97 -16.69 -3.73 -0.41
C TYR A 97 -16.21 -5.02 0.26
N PRO A 98 -17.13 -5.96 0.57
CA PRO A 98 -16.79 -7.19 1.30
C PRO A 98 -15.81 -8.09 0.54
N GLU A 99 -15.92 -8.14 -0.79
CA GLU A 99 -15.13 -9.01 -1.67
C GLU A 99 -13.74 -8.43 -2.01
N GLU A 100 -13.55 -7.12 -1.88
CA GLU A 100 -12.27 -6.45 -2.14
C GLU A 100 -11.41 -6.44 -0.87
N PRO A 101 -10.13 -6.85 -0.90
CA PRO A 101 -9.23 -6.74 0.26
C PRO A 101 -9.18 -5.34 0.86
N ILE A 102 -8.95 -5.25 2.19
CA ILE A 102 -8.76 -3.95 2.83
C ILE A 102 -7.43 -3.37 2.35
N LYS A 103 -7.48 -2.16 1.77
CA LYS A 103 -6.32 -1.42 1.29
C LYS A 103 -6.06 -0.21 2.18
N ARG A 104 -4.82 -0.01 2.63
CA ARG A 104 -4.37 1.14 3.41
C ARG A 104 -3.17 1.78 2.70
N CYS A 105 -2.52 2.73 3.38
CA CYS A 105 -1.30 3.35 2.88
C CYS A 105 -0.18 2.34 2.65
N GLN A 106 -0.06 1.31 3.49
CA GLN A 106 0.97 0.28 3.35
C GLN A 106 0.82 -0.47 2.01
N GLU A 107 -0.39 -0.93 1.69
CA GLU A 107 -0.67 -1.63 0.43
C GLU A 107 -0.47 -0.70 -0.77
N TRP A 108 -0.90 0.57 -0.69
CA TRP A 108 -0.61 1.55 -1.75
C TRP A 108 0.89 1.77 -1.95
N THR A 109 1.67 1.94 -0.88
CA THR A 109 3.14 2.13 -0.97
C THR A 109 3.81 0.92 -1.61
N THR A 110 3.29 -0.28 -1.33
CA THR A 110 3.76 -1.53 -1.93
C THR A 110 3.61 -1.50 -3.44
N GLU A 111 2.37 -1.29 -3.90
CA GLU A 111 2.03 -1.28 -5.32
C GLU A 111 2.78 -0.17 -6.07
N ALA A 112 2.94 0.99 -5.45
CA ALA A 112 3.70 2.10 -6.03
C ALA A 112 5.19 1.77 -6.18
N LEU A 113 5.82 1.15 -5.18
CA LEU A 113 7.23 0.71 -5.30
C LEU A 113 7.38 -0.38 -6.36
N GLU A 114 6.46 -1.35 -6.42
CA GLU A 114 6.45 -2.38 -7.46
C GLU A 114 6.31 -1.77 -8.86
N ALA A 115 5.40 -0.82 -9.05
CA ALA A 115 5.23 -0.12 -10.32
C ALA A 115 6.50 0.64 -10.73
N LEU A 116 7.15 1.35 -9.80
CA LEU A 116 8.40 2.07 -10.07
C LEU A 116 9.55 1.13 -10.49
N VAL A 117 9.61 -0.07 -9.92
CA VAL A 117 10.60 -1.10 -10.31
C VAL A 117 10.25 -1.70 -11.68
N ASN A 118 8.98 -2.02 -11.92
CA ASN A 118 8.51 -2.61 -13.18
C ASN A 118 8.67 -1.65 -14.37
N GLU A 119 8.48 -0.36 -14.15
CA GLU A 119 8.69 0.73 -15.12
C GLU A 119 10.18 1.11 -15.30
N HIS A 120 11.09 0.40 -14.62
CA HIS A 120 12.53 0.62 -14.61
C HIS A 120 12.92 2.07 -14.24
N VAL A 121 12.13 2.70 -13.38
CA VAL A 121 12.43 4.01 -12.80
C VAL A 121 13.36 3.86 -11.59
N ILE A 122 13.12 2.84 -10.77
CA ILE A 122 14.04 2.47 -9.68
C ILE A 122 14.92 1.31 -10.12
N GLU A 123 16.23 1.55 -10.11
CA GLU A 123 17.26 0.54 -10.26
C GLU A 123 17.60 -0.02 -8.88
N SER A 124 17.12 -1.23 -8.59
CA SER A 124 17.51 -1.96 -7.38
C SER A 124 18.86 -2.63 -7.57
N GLU A 125 19.74 -2.62 -6.57
CA GLU A 125 21.05 -3.29 -6.66
C GLU A 125 20.92 -4.82 -6.86
N SER A 126 19.77 -5.40 -6.47
CA SER A 126 19.39 -6.80 -6.69
C SER A 126 19.22 -7.19 -8.16
N SER A 127 18.99 -6.23 -9.07
CA SER A 127 18.83 -6.50 -10.51
C SER A 127 20.11 -7.00 -11.20
N LYS A 128 21.29 -6.84 -10.57
CA LYS A 128 22.56 -7.41 -11.05
C LYS A 128 22.68 -8.92 -10.81
N ASN A 129 21.80 -9.51 -9.99
CA ASN A 129 21.74 -10.94 -9.70
C ASN A 129 20.40 -11.51 -10.20
N ARG A 130 20.23 -11.57 -11.54
CA ARG A 130 19.10 -12.32 -12.15
C ARG A 130 19.27 -13.81 -11.87
N GLY A 131 18.76 -14.24 -10.71
CA GLY A 131 18.81 -15.61 -10.24
C GLY A 131 18.20 -15.84 -8.84
N GLN A 132 17.89 -14.79 -8.08
CA GLN A 132 17.17 -14.94 -6.81
C GLN A 132 16.04 -13.91 -6.73
N ALA A 133 14.81 -14.41 -6.78
CA ALA A 133 13.62 -13.65 -6.44
C ALA A 133 13.72 -13.20 -4.97
N ILE A 134 13.92 -11.91 -4.74
CA ILE A 134 13.87 -11.31 -3.41
C ILE A 134 12.80 -10.22 -3.47
N TYR A 135 11.56 -10.62 -3.23
CA TYR A 135 10.55 -9.96 -2.38
C TYR A 135 9.33 -10.91 -2.29
N PRO A 136 9.25 -11.81 -1.28
CA PRO A 136 8.08 -12.67 -1.10
C PRO A 136 7.04 -11.93 -0.25
N TRP A 137 6.28 -11.03 -0.87
CA TRP A 137 5.02 -10.49 -0.37
C TRP A 137 4.40 -9.74 -1.58
N SER A 138 3.37 -10.17 -2.29
CA SER A 138 2.21 -10.97 -1.96
C SER A 138 1.95 -11.87 -3.18
N ALA A 139 2.04 -13.19 -3.02
CA ALA A 139 1.42 -14.08 -4.00
C ALA A 139 -0.10 -13.92 -3.85
N GLY A 140 -0.70 -13.05 -4.66
CA GLY A 140 -2.15 -12.81 -4.57
C GLY A 140 -2.68 -11.71 -5.47
N ARG A 141 -2.92 -12.09 -6.74
CA ARG A 141 -3.76 -11.43 -7.77
C ARG A 141 -3.11 -10.29 -8.55
N GLY A 142 -2.77 -10.64 -9.79
CA GLY A 142 -2.29 -9.72 -10.80
C GLY A 142 -3.35 -8.70 -11.23
N VAL A 143 -2.90 -7.47 -11.39
CA VAL A 143 -3.52 -6.52 -12.29
C VAL A 143 -2.80 -6.71 -13.63
N ARG A 144 -3.50 -7.37 -14.57
CA ARG A 144 -3.07 -7.44 -15.97
C ARG A 144 -3.41 -6.10 -16.59
N TRP A 145 -2.41 -5.27 -16.85
CA TRP A 145 -2.54 -4.14 -17.75
C TRP A 145 -2.60 -4.70 -19.17
N GLU A 146 -3.80 -4.81 -19.75
CA GLU A 146 -3.93 -5.09 -21.18
C GLU A 146 -3.52 -3.84 -21.95
N ALA A 147 -2.29 -3.85 -22.45
CA ALA A 147 -1.91 -3.01 -23.58
C ALA A 147 -2.54 -3.64 -24.83
N GLU A 148 -3.57 -2.99 -25.37
CA GLU A 148 -4.05 -3.25 -26.73
C GLU A 148 -2.91 -3.01 -27.72
N ALA A 149 -2.54 -4.06 -28.45
CA ALA A 149 -1.80 -3.94 -29.70
C ALA A 149 -2.49 -4.83 -30.74
N ASP A 150 -2.90 -4.17 -31.82
CA ASP A 150 -3.64 -4.69 -32.96
C ASP A 150 -2.98 -5.89 -33.65
N GLY A 151 -3.82 -6.87 -34.01
CA GLY A 151 -3.88 -7.46 -35.35
C GLY A 151 -2.88 -8.56 -35.74
N ALA A 152 -3.35 -9.82 -35.74
CA ALA A 152 -3.30 -10.70 -36.92
C ALA A 152 -4.01 -12.06 -36.72
N ARG A 153 -5.00 -12.28 -37.58
CA ARG A 153 -5.66 -13.50 -38.13
C ARG A 153 -5.21 -14.91 -37.66
N GLY A 154 -6.21 -15.76 -37.35
CA GLY A 154 -6.12 -17.22 -37.19
C GLY A 154 -5.91 -18.01 -38.52
N PRO A 155 -6.13 -19.35 -38.56
CA PRO A 155 -7.44 -19.94 -38.22
C PRO A 155 -7.44 -21.27 -37.42
N GLU A 156 -8.64 -21.57 -36.89
CA GLU A 156 -9.38 -22.87 -36.75
C GLU A 156 -8.61 -24.21 -36.86
N SER A 157 -8.94 -25.32 -36.18
CA SER A 157 -10.06 -25.78 -35.36
C SER A 157 -9.65 -27.14 -34.75
N ASN A 158 -10.17 -27.53 -33.58
CA ASN A 158 -10.78 -28.88 -33.44
C ASN A 158 -11.61 -28.97 -32.16
N MET A 159 -12.87 -29.36 -32.32
CA MET A 159 -13.75 -29.84 -31.26
C MET A 159 -13.35 -31.26 -30.87
N LEU A 160 -13.38 -31.60 -29.57
CA LEU A 160 -14.07 -32.82 -29.15
C LEU A 160 -14.42 -32.79 -27.66
N SER A 161 -15.69 -33.07 -27.44
CA SER A 161 -16.40 -33.21 -26.18
C SER A 161 -15.91 -34.39 -25.33
N LYS A 162 -16.04 -34.25 -24.01
CA LYS A 162 -16.45 -35.36 -23.12
C LYS A 162 -17.02 -34.81 -21.81
N GLN A 163 -18.34 -34.84 -21.74
CA GLN A 163 -19.09 -34.85 -20.49
C GLN A 163 -18.75 -36.11 -19.71
N ARG A 164 -18.60 -35.99 -18.38
CA ARG A 164 -19.11 -37.01 -17.45
C ARG A 164 -19.35 -36.41 -16.07
N SER A 165 -20.64 -36.44 -15.74
CA SER A 165 -21.30 -36.34 -14.44
C SER A 165 -20.54 -37.00 -13.27
N ASN A 166 -20.53 -36.35 -12.11
CA ASN A 166 -21.06 -37.02 -10.92
C ASN A 166 -21.63 -36.06 -9.86
N LYS A 167 -22.87 -36.37 -9.46
CA LYS A 167 -23.57 -35.89 -8.25
C LYS A 167 -22.74 -36.32 -7.02
N GLY A 168 -22.59 -35.58 -5.93
CA GLY A 168 -23.57 -34.91 -5.09
C GLY A 168 -23.30 -35.35 -3.65
N ILE A 169 -23.44 -34.46 -2.66
CA ILE A 169 -23.96 -34.67 -1.29
C ILE A 169 -23.90 -33.32 -0.55
N GLN A 170 -25.03 -32.98 0.07
CA GLN A 170 -25.33 -31.76 0.84
C GLN A 170 -25.02 -31.92 2.35
N SER A 171 -25.23 -30.80 3.07
CA SER A 171 -25.56 -30.66 4.52
C SER A 171 -24.33 -30.58 5.46
N LYS A 172 -24.20 -29.69 6.44
CA LYS A 172 -25.10 -28.88 7.32
C LYS A 172 -24.23 -27.79 8.01
N ARG A 173 -24.71 -26.56 8.28
CA ARG A 173 -25.17 -26.00 9.60
C ARG A 173 -24.15 -26.21 10.75
N GLU A 174 -23.79 -25.28 11.64
CA GLU A 174 -24.40 -24.12 12.34
C GLU A 174 -23.21 -23.37 13.00
N ASP A 175 -23.11 -22.04 12.94
CA ASP A 175 -23.47 -21.04 13.96
C ASP A 175 -22.67 -21.01 15.28
N ASN A 176 -22.25 -19.78 15.62
CA ASN A 176 -22.19 -19.17 16.95
C ASN A 176 -20.88 -19.24 17.77
N GLN A 177 -20.13 -18.11 17.82
CA GLN A 177 -19.92 -17.34 19.06
C GLN A 177 -19.11 -16.05 18.82
N ASP A 178 -19.84 -15.00 18.45
CA ASP A 178 -19.56 -13.63 18.88
C ASP A 178 -20.32 -13.43 20.19
N ARG A 179 -19.61 -13.29 21.32
CA ARG A 179 -20.10 -12.70 22.58
C ARG A 179 -18.95 -12.66 23.58
N GLN A 180 -18.13 -11.61 23.49
CA GLN A 180 -17.46 -10.97 24.63
C GLN A 180 -16.78 -9.68 24.13
N SER A 181 -17.62 -8.72 23.74
CA SER A 181 -17.27 -7.31 23.76
C SER A 181 -17.72 -6.71 25.09
N THR A 182 -17.07 -5.62 25.50
CA THR A 182 -17.53 -4.58 26.43
C THR A 182 -17.56 -4.90 27.92
N GLU A 183 -16.43 -4.71 28.59
CA GLU A 183 -16.33 -4.04 29.90
C GLU A 183 -14.85 -3.86 30.26
N GLN A 184 -14.30 -2.63 30.10
CA GLN A 184 -13.17 -2.07 30.89
C GLN A 184 -12.58 -0.75 30.34
N ILE A 185 -13.41 0.15 29.78
CA ILE A 185 -13.00 1.56 29.68
C ILE A 185 -14.17 2.44 30.13
N ARG A 186 -14.30 2.59 31.45
CA ARG A 186 -15.06 3.66 32.11
C ARG A 186 -14.54 3.84 33.55
N THR A 187 -13.48 4.64 33.66
CA THR A 187 -12.95 5.40 34.81
C THR A 187 -11.54 5.79 34.34
N GLU A 188 -11.30 6.97 33.79
CA GLU A 188 -11.08 8.22 34.52
C GLU A 188 -11.27 9.41 33.55
N PHE A 189 -12.43 10.06 33.62
CA PHE A 189 -12.64 11.40 33.08
C PHE A 189 -13.30 12.20 34.19
N ASP A 190 -12.51 12.52 35.21
CA ASP A 190 -12.69 13.64 36.13
C ASP A 190 -11.55 13.59 37.16
N ILE A 191 -10.53 14.43 36.95
CA ILE A 191 -9.69 15.14 37.93
C ILE A 191 -8.64 15.87 37.08
N GLY A 192 -8.72 17.19 37.04
CA GLY A 192 -7.78 18.01 36.25
C GLY A 192 -8.26 19.43 35.94
N MET A 193 -9.44 19.83 36.39
CA MET A 193 -9.79 21.24 36.53
C MET A 193 -9.29 21.71 37.90
N LEU A 194 -8.10 22.30 37.96
CA LEU A 194 -7.63 23.21 39.04
C LEU A 194 -6.17 23.60 38.78
N HIS A 195 -5.94 24.80 38.24
CA HIS A 195 -4.98 25.82 38.73
C HIS A 195 -4.57 26.79 37.62
N ARG A 196 -5.10 28.02 37.69
CA ARG A 196 -4.32 29.25 37.45
C ARG A 196 -5.13 30.47 37.89
N GLN A 197 -4.89 30.91 39.12
CA GLN A 197 -5.08 32.28 39.57
C GLN A 197 -4.01 32.62 40.61
N ARG A 198 -3.37 33.78 40.42
CA ARG A 198 -2.38 34.48 41.28
C ARG A 198 -1.00 33.77 41.33
N PHE A 199 0.13 34.43 41.10
CA PHE A 199 0.56 35.81 41.36
C PHE A 199 1.15 36.49 40.12
#